data_AF-A0A4R5CYG1-F1
#
_entry.id   AF-A0A4R5CYG1-F1
#
_cell.length_a   1.000
_cell.length_b   1.000
_cell.length_c   1.000
_cell.angle_alpha   90.00
_cell.angle_beta   90.00
_cell.angle_gamma   90.00
#
_symmetry.space_group_name_H-M   'P 1'
#
loop_
_entity.id
_entity.type
_entity.pdbx_description
1 polymer ?
#
loop_
_entity_poly.entity_id
_entity_poly.type
_entity_poly.pdbx_seq_one_letter_code
_entity_poly.pdbx_strand_id
1 'polypeptide(L)'
;MKNTHYILATLFTFCFLICGGQPILNVTISSNFIFGGGQGSNFATLSLQPIAIIDAEPDPSNTINFGISSNTLEAGLPATGPGGILTNESIWLNFTYRAVNFTNAKIYVNTNQMVPAGMVLQIQVLSTANIGGVFTSNPVLSPITLSTNQQVLVNNFSSGYTGNGLGTGYQLKYTIENHSGQSLPLGFEIIYEIK
;
A
#
# COMPACT_ATOMS: atom_id res chain seq x y z
N MET A 1 -29.68 58.10 72.46
CA MET A 1 -30.87 58.64 71.77
C MET A 1 -30.66 60.10 71.42
N LYS A 2 -30.34 60.39 70.16
CA LYS A 2 -30.76 61.61 69.45
C LYS A 2 -30.81 61.25 67.97
N ASN A 3 -32.01 61.41 67.45
CA ASN A 3 -32.55 60.82 66.25
C ASN A 3 -32.27 61.69 65.01
N THR A 4 -32.03 61.02 63.88
CA THR A 4 -32.77 61.24 62.63
C THR A 4 -32.61 62.58 61.90
N HIS A 5 -31.56 62.73 61.06
CA HIS A 5 -31.57 63.72 59.97
C HIS A 5 -30.89 63.31 58.64
N TYR A 6 -30.49 62.05 58.44
CA TYR A 6 -29.90 61.64 57.14
C TYR A 6 -30.70 60.57 56.37
N ILE A 7 -31.90 60.22 56.84
CA ILE A 7 -32.83 59.30 56.16
C ILE A 7 -33.48 59.93 54.92
N LEU A 8 -33.32 61.24 54.69
CA LEU A 8 -33.88 61.92 53.52
C LEU A 8 -32.93 61.99 52.30
N ALA A 9 -31.64 61.76 52.48
CA ALA A 9 -30.67 61.77 51.36
C ALA A 9 -30.56 60.40 50.66
N THR A 10 -31.05 59.33 51.30
CA THR A 10 -30.99 57.96 50.78
C THR A 10 -32.20 57.55 49.92
N LEU A 11 -33.21 58.42 49.75
CA LEU A 11 -34.44 58.08 49.02
C LEU A 11 -34.63 58.85 47.70
N PHE A 12 -33.84 59.90 47.43
CA PHE A 12 -34.01 60.73 46.22
C PHE A 12 -32.95 60.55 45.13
N THR A 13 -31.91 59.76 45.38
CA THR A 13 -30.91 59.39 44.33
C THR A 13 -31.14 57.98 43.79
N PHE A 14 -32.30 57.39 44.11
CA PHE A 14 -32.74 56.08 43.62
C PHE A 14 -33.53 56.14 42.30
N CYS A 15 -33.54 57.29 41.61
CA CYS A 15 -34.27 57.43 40.36
C CYS A 15 -33.44 58.23 39.35
N PHE A 16 -33.27 57.66 38.15
CA PHE A 16 -32.50 58.17 37.00
C PHE A 16 -30.99 57.95 37.02
N LEU A 17 -30.59 56.69 36.87
CA LEU A 17 -29.69 56.29 35.79
C LEU A 17 -30.06 54.86 35.41
N ILE A 18 -31.09 54.75 34.57
CA ILE A 18 -31.38 53.53 33.80
C ILE A 18 -30.24 53.44 32.78
N CYS A 19 -29.08 52.95 33.21
CA CYS A 19 -28.08 52.48 32.28
C CYS A 19 -28.72 51.29 31.58
N GLY A 20 -29.19 51.50 30.36
CA GLY A 20 -29.50 50.43 29.43
C GLY A 20 -28.20 49.70 29.12
N GLY A 21 -27.76 48.84 30.04
CA GLY A 21 -26.84 47.79 29.71
C GLY A 21 -27.59 46.83 28.81
N GLN A 22 -27.44 46.97 27.49
CA GLN A 22 -27.64 45.79 26.65
C GLN A 22 -26.67 44.73 27.18
N PRO A 23 -27.13 43.50 27.46
CA PRO A 23 -26.19 42.42 27.67
C PRO A 23 -25.41 42.24 26.36
N ILE A 24 -24.15 42.67 26.35
CA ILE A 24 -23.25 42.34 25.26
C ILE A 24 -22.98 40.85 25.42
N LEU A 25 -23.60 40.05 24.57
CA LEU A 25 -23.26 38.64 24.43
C LEU A 25 -21.78 38.59 24.00
N ASN A 26 -20.91 38.19 24.92
CA ASN A 26 -19.49 38.03 24.60
C ASN A 26 -19.31 36.75 23.77
N VAL A 27 -19.43 36.90 22.45
CA VAL A 27 -19.32 35.84 21.44
C VAL A 27 -17.91 35.22 21.41
N THR A 28 -16.94 35.85 22.07
CA THR A 28 -15.55 35.39 22.15
C THR A 28 -15.33 34.30 23.21
N ILE A 29 -16.29 34.08 24.11
CA ILE A 29 -16.20 33.06 25.16
C ILE A 29 -17.13 31.89 24.79
N SER A 30 -16.54 30.83 24.22
CA SER A 30 -17.26 29.62 23.79
C SER A 30 -18.03 28.92 24.92
N SER A 31 -17.67 29.13 26.18
CA SER A 31 -18.35 28.55 27.35
C SER A 31 -19.67 29.23 27.73
N ASN A 32 -20.02 30.36 27.12
CA ASN A 32 -21.29 31.07 27.39
C ASN A 32 -22.42 30.70 26.42
N PHE A 33 -22.16 29.80 25.47
CA PHE A 33 -23.21 29.25 24.62
C PHE A 33 -23.91 28.10 25.34
N ILE A 34 -25.01 28.40 26.05
CA ILE A 34 -26.01 27.38 26.37
C ILE A 34 -26.91 27.23 25.15
N PHE A 35 -26.49 26.42 24.18
CA PHE A 35 -27.43 25.93 23.17
C PHE A 35 -28.42 25.01 23.87
N GLY A 36 -29.71 25.37 23.90
CA GLY A 36 -30.75 24.50 24.43
C GLY A 36 -30.76 23.15 23.68
N GLY A 37 -30.64 22.07 24.44
CA GLY A 37 -30.57 20.69 23.93
C GLY A 37 -29.62 19.86 24.79
N GLY A 38 -29.97 18.61 25.09
CA GLY A 38 -29.08 17.71 25.83
C GLY A 38 -27.77 17.54 25.06
N GLN A 39 -26.64 17.97 25.64
CA GLN A 39 -25.33 17.80 25.05
C GLN A 39 -24.98 16.30 25.10
N GLY A 40 -25.20 15.60 23.98
CA GLY A 40 -24.84 14.21 23.80
C GLY A 40 -23.81 14.07 22.70
N SER A 41 -22.77 13.27 22.93
CA SER A 41 -21.89 12.79 21.87
C SER A 41 -22.31 11.36 21.49
N ASN A 42 -22.27 11.06 20.19
CA ASN A 42 -22.36 9.70 19.68
C ASN A 42 -21.03 9.37 19.02
N PHE A 43 -20.44 8.24 19.38
CA PHE A 43 -19.26 7.73 18.69
C PHE A 43 -19.71 6.93 17.47
N ALA A 44 -19.08 7.20 16.33
CA ALA A 44 -19.15 6.34 15.16
C ALA A 44 -17.79 5.67 14.98
N THR A 45 -17.78 4.37 14.74
CA THR A 45 -16.56 3.61 14.45
C THR A 45 -16.54 3.28 12.96
N LEU A 46 -15.49 3.72 12.26
CA LEU A 46 -15.18 3.30 10.91
C LEU A 46 -14.14 2.19 10.97
N SER A 47 -14.49 1.01 10.46
CA SER A 47 -13.56 -0.11 10.30
C SER A 47 -13.33 -0.36 8.81
N LEU A 48 -12.06 -0.37 8.41
CA LEU A 48 -11.65 -0.83 7.08
C LEU A 48 -11.26 -2.30 7.17
N GLN A 49 -11.68 -3.08 6.18
CA GLN A 49 -11.25 -4.48 6.05
C GLN A 49 -9.77 -4.54 5.66
N PRO A 50 -9.07 -5.64 6.00
CA PRO A 50 -7.75 -5.89 5.45
C PRO A 50 -7.80 -6.03 3.93
N ILE A 51 -6.73 -5.60 3.26
CA ILE A 51 -6.56 -5.67 1.81
C ILE A 51 -5.14 -6.13 1.52
N ALA A 52 -4.99 -7.03 0.55
CA ALA A 52 -3.70 -7.48 0.05
C ALA A 52 -3.84 -7.66 -1.45
N ILE A 53 -3.27 -6.74 -2.21
CA ILE A 53 -3.22 -6.77 -3.67
C ILE A 53 -1.77 -6.68 -4.06
N ILE A 54 -1.38 -7.52 -5.01
CA ILE A 54 -0.06 -7.53 -5.63
C ILE A 54 -0.24 -7.51 -7.13
N ASP A 55 0.65 -6.80 -7.80
CA ASP A 55 0.64 -6.63 -9.24
C ASP A 55 2.06 -6.73 -9.78
N ALA A 56 2.23 -7.46 -10.88
CA ALA A 56 3.51 -7.64 -11.52
C ALA A 56 3.45 -6.89 -12.86
N GLU A 57 3.98 -5.68 -12.88
CA GLU A 57 3.83 -4.75 -14.00
C GLU A 57 4.94 -4.93 -15.02
N PRO A 58 4.65 -5.46 -16.21
CA PRO A 58 5.62 -5.59 -17.27
C PRO A 58 5.78 -4.29 -18.05
N ASP A 59 6.98 -4.03 -18.55
CA ASP A 59 7.16 -3.16 -19.71
C ASP A 59 6.39 -3.74 -20.91
N PRO A 60 5.78 -2.92 -21.80
CA PRO A 60 5.19 -3.37 -23.06
C PRO A 60 6.07 -4.35 -23.87
N SER A 61 7.39 -4.37 -23.67
CA SER A 61 8.30 -5.42 -24.15
C SER A 61 8.89 -6.28 -23.01
N ASN A 62 8.11 -7.21 -22.47
CA ASN A 62 8.54 -8.12 -21.39
C ASN A 62 8.86 -9.57 -21.83
N THR A 63 9.00 -9.82 -23.13
CA THR A 63 9.25 -11.17 -23.64
C THR A 63 10.74 -11.53 -23.56
N ILE A 64 11.08 -12.67 -22.95
CA ILE A 64 12.40 -13.30 -23.11
C ILE A 64 12.33 -14.23 -24.32
N ASN A 65 13.11 -13.93 -25.36
CA ASN A 65 13.17 -14.74 -26.58
C ASN A 65 14.58 -15.28 -26.79
N PHE A 66 14.70 -16.60 -26.96
CA PHE A 66 15.95 -17.29 -27.30
C PHE A 66 16.26 -17.29 -28.80
N GLY A 67 15.69 -16.34 -29.57
CA GLY A 67 15.92 -16.22 -31.02
C GLY A 67 15.33 -17.37 -31.84
N ILE A 68 14.19 -17.93 -31.41
CA ILE A 68 13.54 -19.02 -32.15
C ILE A 68 13.05 -18.49 -33.50
N SER A 69 13.50 -19.11 -34.59
CA SER A 69 13.06 -18.78 -35.94
C SER A 69 11.72 -19.44 -36.24
N SER A 70 10.71 -18.65 -36.56
CA SER A 70 9.39 -19.13 -37.01
C SER A 70 9.47 -20.02 -38.25
N ASN A 71 10.56 -19.93 -39.01
CA ASN A 71 10.78 -20.70 -40.24
C ASN A 71 11.12 -22.17 -39.96
N THR A 72 11.38 -22.53 -38.70
CA THR A 72 11.76 -23.89 -38.28
C THR A 72 10.70 -24.56 -37.40
N LEU A 73 9.55 -23.93 -37.20
CA LEU A 73 8.47 -24.45 -36.36
C LEU A 73 7.49 -25.30 -37.20
N GLU A 74 7.13 -26.47 -36.67
CA GLU A 74 6.09 -27.35 -37.22
C GLU A 74 4.93 -27.45 -36.22
N ALA A 75 3.69 -27.44 -36.72
CA ALA A 75 2.51 -27.50 -35.87
C ALA A 75 2.48 -28.82 -35.08
N GLY A 76 2.26 -28.72 -33.77
CA GLY A 76 2.19 -29.87 -32.87
C GLY A 76 3.53 -30.33 -32.30
N LEU A 77 4.66 -29.73 -32.71
CA LEU A 77 5.96 -29.93 -32.07
C LEU A 77 6.31 -28.76 -31.14
N PRO A 78 7.01 -29.03 -30.02
CA PRO A 78 7.53 -27.97 -29.16
C PRO A 78 8.57 -27.15 -29.91
N ALA A 79 8.54 -25.83 -29.72
CA ALA A 79 9.57 -24.94 -30.25
C ALA A 79 10.91 -25.24 -29.57
N THR A 80 11.93 -25.62 -30.35
CA THR A 80 13.31 -25.84 -29.86
C THR A 80 14.21 -24.71 -30.39
N GLY A 81 14.66 -23.84 -29.49
CA GLY A 81 15.62 -22.78 -29.79
C GLY A 81 17.09 -23.20 -29.60
N PRO A 82 18.06 -22.33 -29.98
CA PRO A 82 19.49 -22.54 -29.70
C PRO A 82 19.81 -22.60 -28.20
N GLY A 83 18.86 -22.17 -27.35
CA GLY A 83 19.00 -22.16 -25.91
C GLY A 83 20.02 -21.15 -25.40
N GLY A 84 20.23 -21.12 -24.09
CA GLY A 84 21.24 -20.29 -23.44
C GLY A 84 20.78 -19.71 -22.11
N ILE A 85 21.44 -18.64 -21.68
CA ILE A 85 21.12 -17.89 -20.45
C ILE A 85 20.70 -16.48 -20.86
N LEU A 86 19.49 -16.09 -20.50
CA LEU A 86 18.94 -14.76 -20.78
C LEU A 86 18.34 -14.14 -19.52
N THR A 87 18.31 -12.80 -19.49
CA THR A 87 17.77 -12.04 -18.36
C THR A 87 16.74 -11.01 -18.80
N ASN A 88 15.74 -10.75 -17.97
CA ASN A 88 14.78 -9.64 -18.11
C ASN A 88 14.69 -8.86 -16.80
N GLU A 89 14.87 -7.55 -16.88
CA GLU A 89 14.92 -6.62 -15.73
C GLU A 89 13.80 -5.56 -15.81
N SER A 90 12.79 -5.80 -16.65
CA SER A 90 11.73 -4.85 -17.02
C SER A 90 10.40 -5.12 -16.31
N ILE A 91 10.40 -5.91 -15.24
CA ILE A 91 9.19 -6.21 -14.46
C ILE A 91 9.30 -5.52 -13.11
N TRP A 92 8.26 -4.79 -12.72
CA TRP A 92 8.15 -4.13 -11.42
C TRP A 92 7.02 -4.75 -10.60
N LEU A 93 7.32 -5.18 -9.37
CA LEU A 93 6.33 -5.71 -8.45
C LEU A 93 5.76 -4.58 -7.60
N ASN A 94 4.45 -4.39 -7.70
CA ASN A 94 3.69 -3.39 -6.96
C ASN A 94 2.75 -4.05 -5.96
N PHE A 95 2.44 -3.36 -4.87
CA PHE A 95 1.48 -3.87 -3.91
C PHE A 95 0.68 -2.76 -3.23
N THR A 96 -0.48 -3.15 -2.73
CA THR A 96 -1.23 -2.44 -1.69
C THR A 96 -1.56 -3.43 -0.58
N TYR A 97 -1.14 -3.12 0.64
CA TYR A 97 -1.32 -3.98 1.80
C TYR A 97 -1.79 -3.20 3.01
N ARG A 98 -2.82 -3.73 3.66
CA ARG A 98 -3.26 -3.30 4.98
C ARG A 98 -3.76 -4.51 5.74
N ALA A 99 -3.15 -4.78 6.89
CA ALA A 99 -3.64 -5.79 7.82
C ALA A 99 -4.51 -5.19 8.93
N VAL A 100 -5.29 -6.06 9.56
CA VAL A 100 -5.87 -5.78 10.88
C VAL A 100 -4.71 -5.61 11.87
N ASN A 101 -4.82 -4.60 12.76
CA ASN A 101 -3.80 -4.26 13.76
C ASN A 101 -2.40 -3.91 13.21
N PHE A 102 -2.30 -3.56 11.91
CA PHE A 102 -1.04 -3.18 11.27
C PHE A 102 0.08 -4.24 11.36
N THR A 103 -0.29 -5.52 11.41
CA THR A 103 0.67 -6.63 11.35
C THR A 103 1.49 -6.55 10.05
N ASN A 104 2.77 -6.89 10.13
CA ASN A 104 3.65 -6.95 8.97
C ASN A 104 3.41 -8.23 8.16
N ALA A 105 3.71 -8.18 6.87
CA ALA A 105 3.62 -9.31 5.95
C ALA A 105 4.95 -9.60 5.24
N LYS A 106 4.94 -10.67 4.46
CA LYS A 106 5.97 -11.06 3.51
C LYS A 106 5.37 -11.27 2.13
N ILE A 107 6.15 -10.98 1.09
CA ILE A 107 5.82 -11.40 -0.28
C ILE A 107 6.59 -12.67 -0.53
N TYR A 108 5.85 -13.69 -0.94
CA TYR A 108 6.38 -14.97 -1.35
C TYR A 108 6.26 -15.15 -2.86
N VAL A 109 7.12 -16.00 -3.40
CA VAL A 109 7.12 -16.39 -4.81
C VAL A 109 7.30 -17.89 -4.96
N ASN A 110 6.61 -18.48 -5.94
CA ASN A 110 6.76 -19.87 -6.37
C ASN A 110 6.20 -20.04 -7.80
N THR A 111 6.31 -21.25 -8.34
CA THR A 111 5.65 -21.64 -9.58
C THR A 111 4.45 -22.54 -9.27
N ASN A 112 3.44 -22.53 -10.15
CA ASN A 112 2.28 -23.42 -10.02
C ASN A 112 2.58 -24.86 -10.49
N GLN A 113 3.59 -25.01 -11.35
CA GLN A 113 4.04 -26.26 -11.94
C GLN A 113 5.56 -26.40 -11.80
N MET A 114 6.06 -27.63 -11.96
CA MET A 114 7.49 -27.89 -11.92
C MET A 114 8.19 -27.21 -13.10
N VAL A 115 9.34 -26.57 -12.84
CA VAL A 115 10.23 -26.08 -13.90
C VAL A 115 10.80 -27.30 -14.64
N PRO A 116 10.70 -27.37 -15.99
CA PRO A 116 11.19 -28.51 -16.76
C PRO A 116 12.66 -28.87 -16.48
N ALA A 117 12.98 -30.16 -16.51
CA ALA A 117 14.35 -30.64 -16.34
C ALA A 117 15.26 -30.08 -17.45
N GLY A 118 16.39 -29.49 -17.05
CA GLY A 118 17.30 -28.80 -17.98
C GLY A 118 17.03 -27.30 -18.13
N MET A 119 16.00 -26.77 -17.45
CA MET A 119 15.74 -25.36 -17.30
C MET A 119 15.95 -24.90 -15.85
N VAL A 120 16.53 -23.71 -15.68
CA VAL A 120 16.62 -23.03 -14.39
C VAL A 120 15.96 -21.67 -14.54
N LEU A 121 15.03 -21.37 -13.64
CA LEU A 121 14.38 -20.07 -13.55
C LEU A 121 14.77 -19.43 -12.23
N GLN A 122 15.35 -18.24 -12.28
CA GLN A 122 15.70 -17.47 -11.10
C GLN A 122 15.01 -16.12 -11.10
N ILE A 123 14.67 -15.64 -9.91
CA ILE A 123 14.18 -14.29 -9.67
C ILE A 123 15.07 -13.61 -8.64
N GLN A 124 15.34 -12.32 -8.83
CA GLN A 124 16.07 -11.49 -7.90
C GLN A 124 15.42 -10.11 -7.82
N VAL A 125 15.33 -9.52 -6.64
CA VAL A 125 15.02 -8.09 -6.52
C VAL A 125 16.31 -7.30 -6.73
N LEU A 126 16.35 -6.46 -7.77
CA LEU A 126 17.52 -5.62 -8.07
C LEU A 126 17.53 -4.33 -7.26
N SER A 127 16.40 -3.65 -7.24
CA SER A 127 16.26 -2.33 -6.66
C SER A 127 14.84 -2.10 -6.19
N THR A 128 14.64 -1.08 -5.36
CA THR A 128 13.32 -0.64 -4.94
C THR A 128 13.19 0.84 -5.16
N ALA A 129 12.04 1.28 -5.68
CA ALA A 129 11.75 2.67 -5.93
C ALA A 129 10.38 3.03 -5.38
N ASN A 130 10.22 4.29 -4.98
CA ASN A 130 8.96 4.77 -4.42
C ASN A 130 8.58 6.08 -5.10
N ILE A 131 7.58 6.02 -5.97
CA ILE A 131 6.95 7.19 -6.59
C ILE A 131 5.49 7.22 -6.12
N GLY A 132 5.19 8.09 -5.16
CA GLY A 132 3.83 8.29 -4.63
C GLY A 132 3.31 7.20 -3.68
N GLY A 133 4.12 6.18 -3.38
CA GLY A 133 3.85 5.13 -2.41
C GLY A 133 4.32 5.46 -0.99
N VAL A 134 3.88 4.64 -0.03
CA VAL A 134 4.36 4.66 1.36
C VAL A 134 4.53 3.21 1.80
N PHE A 135 5.78 2.74 1.85
CA PHE A 135 6.11 1.42 2.35
C PHE A 135 7.55 1.35 2.89
N THR A 136 7.81 0.39 3.76
CA THR A 136 9.16 0.02 4.18
C THR A 136 9.67 -1.09 3.27
N SER A 137 10.71 -0.77 2.49
CA SER A 137 11.39 -1.72 1.61
C SER A 137 12.25 -2.68 2.43
N ASN A 138 12.09 -3.99 2.22
CA ASN A 138 12.93 -5.03 2.83
C ASN A 138 13.02 -6.29 1.94
N PRO A 139 13.59 -6.16 0.73
CA PRO A 139 13.68 -7.26 -0.22
C PRO A 139 14.77 -8.27 0.15
N VAL A 140 14.60 -9.51 -0.32
CA VAL A 140 15.68 -10.49 -0.40
C VAL A 140 16.45 -10.22 -1.69
N LEU A 141 17.69 -9.75 -1.56
CA LEU A 141 18.54 -9.36 -2.70
C LEU A 141 19.27 -10.54 -3.36
N SER A 142 19.34 -11.70 -2.70
CA SER A 142 19.93 -12.90 -3.29
C SER A 142 18.99 -13.52 -4.33
N PRO A 143 19.50 -14.01 -5.47
CA PRO A 143 18.69 -14.75 -6.42
C PRO A 143 18.01 -15.96 -5.79
N ILE A 144 16.76 -16.18 -6.16
CA ILE A 144 15.91 -17.29 -5.72
C ILE A 144 15.67 -18.20 -6.93
N THR A 145 16.09 -19.45 -6.84
CA THR A 145 15.75 -20.47 -7.86
C THR A 145 14.31 -20.91 -7.68
N LEU A 146 13.46 -20.58 -8.65
CA LEU A 146 12.03 -20.86 -8.59
C LEU A 146 11.72 -22.35 -8.67
N SER A 147 10.77 -22.75 -7.84
CA SER A 147 10.20 -24.10 -7.80
C SER A 147 8.76 -24.01 -7.32
N THR A 148 8.09 -25.16 -7.20
CA THR A 148 6.75 -25.23 -6.58
C THR A 148 6.78 -24.95 -5.07
N ASN A 149 7.96 -24.95 -4.45
CA ASN A 149 8.10 -24.60 -3.04
C ASN A 149 8.12 -23.09 -2.87
N GLN A 150 7.32 -22.61 -1.91
CA GLN A 150 7.20 -21.20 -1.62
C GLN A 150 8.46 -20.63 -0.97
N GLN A 151 8.97 -19.53 -1.52
CA GLN A 151 10.16 -18.84 -1.03
C GLN A 151 9.87 -17.36 -0.78
N VAL A 152 10.56 -16.76 0.18
CA VAL A 152 10.36 -15.35 0.53
C VAL A 152 11.13 -14.44 -0.41
N LEU A 153 10.43 -13.53 -1.09
CA LEU A 153 11.00 -12.50 -1.96
C LEU A 153 11.17 -11.16 -1.23
N VAL A 154 10.22 -10.79 -0.37
CA VAL A 154 10.25 -9.58 0.46
C VAL A 154 9.89 -9.95 1.89
N ASN A 155 10.72 -9.55 2.85
CA ASN A 155 10.51 -9.84 4.25
C ASN A 155 9.84 -8.67 4.99
N ASN A 156 8.99 -8.98 5.96
CA ASN A 156 8.61 -8.11 7.06
C ASN A 156 8.34 -6.63 6.68
N PHE A 157 7.43 -6.39 5.73
CA PHE A 157 6.99 -5.05 5.36
C PHE A 157 5.67 -4.71 6.05
N SER A 158 5.49 -3.45 6.43
CA SER A 158 4.30 -2.95 7.11
C SER A 158 3.15 -2.69 6.14
N SER A 159 1.97 -2.38 6.70
CA SER A 159 0.88 -1.80 5.89
C SER A 159 1.36 -0.57 5.11
N GLY A 160 0.99 -0.50 3.83
CA GLY A 160 1.55 0.44 2.88
C GLY A 160 1.17 0.11 1.44
N TYR A 161 1.68 0.90 0.50
CA TYR A 161 1.49 0.69 -0.94
C TYR A 161 2.69 1.25 -1.72
N THR A 162 2.98 0.69 -2.90
CA THR A 162 4.17 1.06 -3.70
C THR A 162 3.93 2.19 -4.68
N GLY A 163 2.67 2.50 -4.99
CA GLY A 163 2.31 3.23 -6.20
C GLY A 163 1.93 2.25 -7.32
N ASN A 164 1.88 2.74 -8.57
CA ASN A 164 1.51 1.96 -9.75
C ASN A 164 2.49 2.19 -10.89
N GLY A 165 2.77 1.13 -11.65
CA GLY A 165 3.50 1.16 -12.91
C GLY A 165 5.02 1.06 -12.75
N LEU A 166 5.70 1.14 -13.90
CA LEU A 166 7.16 1.03 -14.01
C LEU A 166 7.87 2.09 -13.17
N GLY A 167 8.99 1.71 -12.55
CA GLY A 167 9.76 2.61 -11.69
C GLY A 167 9.21 2.76 -10.27
N THR A 168 8.23 1.95 -9.88
CA THR A 168 7.66 1.93 -8.52
C THR A 168 7.68 0.52 -7.94
N GLY A 169 7.83 0.37 -6.62
CA GLY A 169 7.87 -0.93 -5.94
C GLY A 169 9.22 -1.64 -6.03
N TYR A 170 9.23 -2.91 -6.42
CA TYR A 170 10.42 -3.76 -6.49
C TYR A 170 10.76 -4.12 -7.93
N GLN A 171 11.92 -3.72 -8.42
CA GLN A 171 12.39 -4.11 -9.75
C GLN A 171 12.89 -5.57 -9.70
N LEU A 172 12.34 -6.40 -10.57
CA LEU A 172 12.65 -7.82 -10.64
C LEU A 172 13.60 -8.10 -11.81
N LYS A 173 14.62 -8.92 -11.54
CA LYS A 173 15.43 -9.60 -12.55
C LYS A 173 15.03 -11.05 -12.61
N TYR A 174 14.55 -11.46 -13.78
CA TYR A 174 14.39 -12.85 -14.14
C TYR A 174 15.62 -13.32 -14.89
N THR A 175 16.13 -14.50 -14.53
CA THR A 175 17.18 -15.20 -15.28
C THR A 175 16.63 -16.56 -15.68
N ILE A 176 16.69 -16.86 -16.98
CA ILE A 176 16.29 -18.15 -17.53
C ILE A 176 17.51 -18.81 -18.14
N GLU A 177 17.91 -19.95 -17.59
CA GLU A 177 18.87 -20.86 -18.18
C GLU A 177 18.09 -21.97 -18.86
N ASN A 178 18.19 -22.07 -20.18
CA ASN A 178 17.46 -23.03 -21.00
C ASN A 178 18.34 -23.48 -22.16
N HIS A 179 19.31 -24.35 -21.90
CA HIS A 179 20.32 -24.77 -22.89
C HIS A 179 19.75 -25.60 -24.04
N SER A 180 18.60 -26.26 -23.82
CA SER A 180 17.95 -27.08 -24.83
C SER A 180 16.78 -26.37 -25.53
N GLY A 181 16.59 -25.07 -25.26
CA GLY A 181 15.54 -24.27 -25.87
C GLY A 181 14.13 -24.83 -25.65
N GLN A 182 13.88 -25.47 -24.50
CA GLN A 182 12.60 -26.08 -24.16
C GLN A 182 11.52 -25.03 -23.89
N SER A 183 10.26 -25.39 -24.15
CA SER A 183 9.11 -24.57 -23.80
C SER A 183 8.62 -24.88 -22.38
N LEU A 184 8.10 -23.87 -21.69
CA LEU A 184 7.35 -24.07 -20.44
C LEU A 184 6.03 -24.82 -20.73
N PRO A 185 5.52 -25.63 -19.79
CA PRO A 185 4.25 -26.31 -19.97
C PRO A 185 3.09 -25.32 -20.10
N LEU A 186 2.00 -25.75 -20.74
CA LEU A 186 0.79 -24.93 -20.86
C LEU A 186 0.26 -24.58 -19.47
N GLY A 187 -0.10 -23.30 -19.29
CA GLY A 187 -0.60 -22.78 -18.01
C GLY A 187 0.49 -22.67 -16.93
N PHE A 188 1.77 -22.64 -17.29
CA PHE A 188 2.83 -22.33 -16.33
C PHE A 188 2.72 -20.89 -15.82
N GLU A 189 2.74 -20.73 -14.50
CA GLU A 189 2.59 -19.43 -13.84
C GLU A 189 3.62 -19.27 -12.73
N ILE A 190 4.08 -18.03 -12.56
CA ILE A 190 4.84 -17.59 -11.40
C ILE A 190 3.85 -16.85 -10.50
N ILE A 191 3.70 -17.35 -9.28
CA ILE A 191 2.71 -16.88 -8.32
C ILE A 191 3.42 -15.99 -7.29
N TYR A 192 2.80 -14.84 -7.01
CA TYR A 192 3.18 -13.96 -5.92
C TYR A 192 2.06 -13.91 -4.87
N GLU A 193 2.41 -14.03 -3.60
CA GLU A 193 1.44 -14.01 -2.50
C GLU A 193 1.92 -13.14 -1.35
N ILE A 194 1.03 -12.29 -0.81
CA ILE A 194 1.25 -11.56 0.44
C ILE A 194 0.68 -12.38 1.59
N LYS A 195 1.49 -12.68 2.61
CA LYS A 195 1.06 -13.38 3.85
C LYS A 195 1.64 -12.73 5.10
#